data_AF-A0A4Y1ZEI2-F1
#
_entry.id   AF-A0A4Y1ZEI2-F1
#
_cell.length_a   1.000
_cell.length_b   1.000
_cell.length_c   1.000
_cell.angle_alpha   90.00
_cell.angle_beta   90.00
_cell.angle_gamma   90.00
#
_symmetry.space_group_name_H-M   'P 1'
#
loop_
_entity.id
_entity.type
_entity.pdbx_description
1 polymer ?
#
loop_
_entity_poly.entity_id
_entity_poly.type
_entity_poly.pdbx_seq_one_letter_code
_entity_poly.pdbx_strand_id
1 'polypeptide(L)'
;MKFTFLGTGAGMPAKERNVTSMALSFPEYDGDLWLFDCGEGTQRQILYTAVKLTKLTAVFVTHLHGDHLFGLPGILGSRSFQGAEHPLELIGPKGLKAFVETSLQVSGTHLHYPLVIHEIDSNGKVYENEHFIVHACELDHGIQSFGYRITEKDQPGELLVDRLIDLGIRPGPIYKKIKEQSQVILPDGRTLETAPFIGKKRRDAMWWF
;
A
#
# COMPACT_ATOMS: atom_id res chain seq x y z
N MET A 1 10.52 -0.81 -3.42
CA MET A 1 9.72 -1.35 -2.28
C MET A 1 10.62 -1.79 -1.12
N LYS A 2 10.19 -1.64 0.14
CA LYS A 2 10.92 -2.08 1.34
C LYS A 2 10.02 -2.81 2.34
N PHE A 3 10.45 -3.98 2.78
CA PHE A 3 9.81 -4.77 3.84
C PHE A 3 10.37 -4.43 5.22
N THR A 4 9.51 -4.34 6.22
CA THR A 4 9.88 -4.18 7.63
C THR A 4 8.99 -5.08 8.48
N PHE A 5 9.56 -6.17 9.00
CA PHE A 5 8.85 -7.09 9.89
C PHE A 5 8.75 -6.47 11.28
N LEU A 6 7.53 -6.16 11.71
CA LEU A 6 7.24 -5.56 13.02
C LEU A 6 6.99 -6.64 14.07
N GLY A 7 6.47 -7.79 13.66
CA GLY A 7 6.40 -8.99 14.48
C GLY A 7 6.34 -10.25 13.63
N THR A 8 6.84 -11.34 14.20
CA THR A 8 7.06 -12.63 13.53
C THR A 8 6.77 -13.83 14.44
N GLY A 9 6.16 -13.58 15.61
CA GLY A 9 5.67 -14.61 16.52
C GLY A 9 4.25 -15.04 16.13
N ALA A 10 3.88 -16.25 16.51
CA ALA A 10 2.58 -16.84 16.23
C ALA A 10 1.76 -17.02 17.52
N GLY A 11 0.48 -16.65 17.50
CA GLY A 11 -0.50 -16.86 18.57
C GLY A 11 -0.36 -15.90 19.75
N MET A 12 0.84 -15.75 20.31
CA MET A 12 1.10 -14.89 21.47
C MET A 12 2.48 -14.20 21.37
N PRO A 13 2.66 -13.04 22.02
CA PRO A 13 3.96 -12.36 22.02
C PRO A 13 4.98 -13.13 22.87
N ALA A 14 6.23 -13.10 22.44
CA ALA A 14 7.41 -13.55 23.18
C ALA A 14 8.37 -12.39 23.41
N LYS A 15 9.33 -12.55 24.33
CA LYS A 15 10.33 -11.52 24.63
C LYS A 15 11.11 -11.09 23.38
N GLU A 16 11.40 -12.03 22.50
CA GLU A 16 12.21 -11.82 21.30
C GLU A 16 11.38 -11.51 20.06
N ARG A 17 10.08 -11.86 20.06
CA ARG A 17 9.21 -11.75 18.89
C ARG A 17 7.80 -11.30 19.28
N ASN A 18 7.39 -10.13 18.81
CA ASN A 18 6.00 -9.74 18.85
C ASN A 18 5.14 -10.55 17.87
N VAL A 19 3.82 -10.55 18.07
CA VAL A 19 2.82 -11.15 17.16
C VAL A 19 2.79 -10.49 15.78
N THR A 20 2.17 -11.16 14.81
CA THR A 20 2.22 -10.85 13.38
C THR A 20 1.89 -9.40 13.04
N SER A 21 2.84 -8.74 12.38
CA SER A 21 2.60 -7.55 11.56
C SER A 21 3.82 -7.28 10.67
N MET A 22 3.56 -6.87 9.44
CA MET A 22 4.59 -6.46 8.50
C MET A 22 4.23 -5.13 7.83
N ALA A 23 5.19 -4.21 7.84
CA ALA A 23 5.12 -2.96 7.10
C ALA A 23 5.73 -3.10 5.71
N LEU A 24 5.00 -2.60 4.73
CA LEU A 24 5.44 -2.47 3.36
C LEU A 24 5.51 -1.01 2.97
N SER A 25 6.71 -0.51 2.72
CA SER A 25 6.92 0.88 2.33
C SER A 25 7.26 1.01 0.84
N PHE A 26 6.79 2.10 0.26
CA PHE A 26 6.93 2.41 -1.16
C PHE A 26 7.69 3.73 -1.36
N PRO A 27 9.03 3.78 -1.16
CA PRO A 27 9.79 5.03 -1.29
C PRO A 27 9.70 5.70 -2.66
N GLU A 28 9.47 4.92 -3.72
CA GLU A 28 9.32 5.39 -5.10
C GLU A 28 7.92 6.00 -5.39
N TYR A 29 6.95 5.79 -4.50
CA TYR A 29 5.54 6.20 -4.64
C TYR A 29 5.10 7.00 -3.41
N ASP A 30 5.69 8.20 -3.23
CA ASP A 30 5.44 9.15 -2.14
C ASP A 30 5.63 8.64 -0.70
N GLY A 31 6.27 7.48 -0.57
CA GLY A 31 6.53 6.86 0.73
C GLY A 31 5.28 6.29 1.37
N ASP A 32 4.29 5.88 0.58
CA ASP A 32 3.13 5.13 1.04
C ASP A 32 3.56 3.96 1.92
N LEU A 33 2.71 3.67 2.92
CA LEU A 33 2.92 2.58 3.87
C LEU A 33 1.66 1.72 3.90
N TRP A 34 1.85 0.42 3.70
CA TRP A 34 0.82 -0.59 3.96
C TRP A 34 1.22 -1.46 5.14
N LEU A 35 0.23 -1.97 5.88
CA LEU A 35 0.42 -3.02 6.87
C LEU A 35 -0.26 -4.31 6.40
N PHE A 36 0.41 -5.44 6.60
CA PHE A 36 -0.15 -6.78 6.51
C PHE A 36 -0.22 -7.34 7.93
N ASP A 37 -1.44 -7.51 8.40
CA ASP A 37 -1.81 -7.74 9.80
C ASP A 37 -1.32 -6.66 10.76
N CYS A 38 -1.98 -6.61 11.91
CA CYS A 38 -1.76 -5.65 12.96
C CYS A 38 -2.06 -6.29 14.32
N GLY A 39 -1.26 -7.28 14.71
CA GLY A 39 -1.30 -7.85 16.04
C GLY A 39 -1.05 -6.84 17.15
N GLU A 40 -1.40 -7.21 18.38
CA GLU A 40 -1.16 -6.37 19.56
C GLU A 40 0.32 -5.92 19.62
N GLY A 41 0.55 -4.66 20.03
CA GLY A 41 1.90 -4.11 20.16
C GLY A 41 2.52 -3.61 18.85
N THR A 42 1.88 -3.77 17.69
CA THR A 42 2.40 -3.27 16.39
C THR A 42 2.77 -1.79 16.44
N GLN A 43 1.93 -0.93 17.03
CA GLN A 43 2.25 0.49 17.21
C GLN A 43 3.54 0.73 18.02
N ARG A 44 3.85 -0.13 19.01
CA ARG A 44 5.07 -0.04 19.80
C ARG A 44 6.27 -0.48 18.97
N GLN A 45 6.11 -1.56 18.19
CA GLN A 45 7.15 -2.06 17.30
C GLN A 45 7.56 -1.00 16.26
N ILE A 46 6.60 -0.21 15.76
CA ILE A 46 6.88 0.90 14.84
C ILE A 46 7.82 1.95 15.44
N LEU A 47 7.73 2.23 16.75
CA LEU A 47 8.60 3.22 17.43
C LEU A 47 10.09 2.88 17.35
N TYR A 48 10.43 1.61 17.15
CA TYR A 48 11.82 1.15 17.00
C TYR A 48 12.30 1.15 15.55
N THR A 49 11.52 1.73 14.63
CA THR A 49 11.79 1.71 13.19
C THR A 49 11.70 3.11 12.58
N ALA A 50 12.04 3.22 11.28
CA ALA A 50 11.83 4.44 10.51
C ALA A 50 10.41 4.56 9.92
N VAL A 51 9.53 3.59 10.17
CA VAL A 51 8.14 3.59 9.66
C VAL A 51 7.36 4.71 10.32
N LYS A 52 6.58 5.45 9.52
CA LYS A 52 5.76 6.57 9.99
C LYS A 52 4.28 6.24 9.83
N LEU A 53 3.53 6.20 10.94
CA LEU A 53 2.09 5.92 10.90
C LEU A 53 1.29 6.95 10.07
N THR A 54 1.77 8.20 9.99
CA THR A 54 1.14 9.23 9.14
C THR A 54 1.21 8.93 7.64
N LYS A 55 2.08 8.00 7.21
CA LYS A 55 2.16 7.51 5.83
C LYS A 55 1.28 6.27 5.58
N LEU A 56 0.62 5.74 6.61
CA LEU A 56 -0.23 4.55 6.49
C LEU A 56 -1.46 4.86 5.62
N THR A 57 -1.58 4.18 4.47
CA THR A 57 -2.67 4.35 3.50
C THR A 57 -3.55 3.12 3.37
N ALA A 58 -3.01 1.92 3.64
CA ALA A 58 -3.79 0.68 3.63
C ALA A 58 -3.37 -0.30 4.73
N VAL A 59 -4.32 -1.07 5.25
CA VAL A 59 -4.08 -2.21 6.14
C VAL A 59 -4.85 -3.42 5.62
N PHE A 60 -4.16 -4.54 5.44
CA PHE A 60 -4.72 -5.81 5.00
C PHE A 60 -4.68 -6.79 6.17
N VAL A 61 -5.83 -7.26 6.62
CA VAL A 61 -5.96 -8.25 7.68
C VAL A 61 -6.22 -9.61 7.04
N THR A 62 -5.39 -10.60 7.33
CA THR A 62 -5.51 -11.95 6.76
C THR A 62 -6.70 -12.68 7.35
N HIS A 63 -6.82 -12.68 8.68
CA HIS A 63 -7.90 -13.32 9.42
C HIS A 63 -8.13 -12.66 10.80
N LEU A 64 -9.26 -12.95 11.45
CA LEU A 64 -9.70 -12.26 12.66
C LEU A 64 -9.23 -12.90 13.98
N HIS A 65 -8.08 -13.60 13.99
CA HIS A 65 -7.44 -13.99 15.24
C HIS A 65 -6.73 -12.81 15.92
N GLY A 66 -6.75 -12.80 17.25
CA GLY A 66 -6.29 -11.67 18.06
C GLY A 66 -4.86 -11.20 17.76
N ASP A 67 -3.97 -12.15 17.51
CA ASP A 67 -2.56 -11.92 17.17
C ASP A 67 -2.35 -11.29 15.78
N HIS A 68 -3.42 -11.10 15.01
CA HIS A 68 -3.41 -10.44 13.70
C HIS A 68 -4.20 -9.12 13.65
N LEU A 69 -5.08 -8.81 14.62
CA LEU A 69 -5.91 -7.59 14.58
C LEU A 69 -6.00 -6.75 15.86
N PHE A 70 -5.59 -7.27 17.03
CA PHE A 70 -5.78 -6.55 18.30
C PHE A 70 -4.97 -5.24 18.41
N GLY A 71 -3.99 -5.02 17.54
CA GLY A 71 -3.27 -3.75 17.44
C GLY A 71 -4.05 -2.64 16.71
N LEU A 72 -5.10 -2.98 15.93
CA LEU A 72 -5.79 -2.01 15.07
C LEU A 72 -6.36 -0.82 15.84
N PRO A 73 -7.13 -0.98 16.95
CA PRO A 73 -7.72 0.17 17.62
C PRO A 73 -6.66 1.18 18.07
N GLY A 74 -5.52 0.68 18.55
CA GLY A 74 -4.38 1.50 18.96
C GLY A 74 -3.73 2.26 17.80
N ILE A 75 -3.42 1.58 16.70
CA ILE A 75 -2.83 2.24 15.51
C ILE A 75 -3.77 3.30 14.94
N LEU A 76 -5.07 3.01 14.86
CA LEU A 76 -6.06 3.93 14.32
C LEU A 76 -6.11 5.23 15.15
N GLY A 77 -6.17 5.10 16.47
CA GLY A 77 -6.14 6.23 17.40
C GLY A 77 -4.82 7.00 17.35
N SER A 78 -3.68 6.30 17.40
CA SER A 78 -2.35 6.94 17.34
C SER A 78 -2.10 7.67 16.01
N ARG A 79 -2.54 7.12 14.88
CA ARG A 79 -2.49 7.79 13.57
C ARG A 79 -3.31 9.08 13.57
N SER A 80 -4.49 9.06 14.21
CA SER A 80 -5.37 10.24 14.35
C SER A 80 -4.68 11.32 15.19
N PHE A 81 -4.12 10.91 16.33
CA PHE A 81 -3.42 11.79 17.25
C PHE A 81 -2.17 12.44 16.63
N GLN A 82 -1.51 11.76 15.69
CA GLN A 82 -0.36 12.30 14.95
C GLN A 82 -0.75 13.27 13.83
N GLY A 83 -2.04 13.56 13.64
CA GLY A 83 -2.52 14.53 12.66
C GLY A 83 -2.53 14.03 11.22
N ALA A 84 -2.66 12.72 11.01
CA ALA A 84 -2.88 12.20 9.66
C ALA A 84 -4.29 12.60 9.18
N GLU A 85 -4.39 13.14 7.96
CA GLU A 85 -5.67 13.61 7.38
C GLU A 85 -6.13 12.75 6.19
N HIS A 86 -5.19 12.08 5.51
CA HIS A 86 -5.51 11.26 4.34
C HIS A 86 -6.35 10.03 4.72
N PRO A 87 -7.24 9.56 3.81
CA PRO A 87 -8.01 8.34 4.01
C PRO A 87 -7.14 7.14 4.36
N LEU A 88 -7.69 6.24 5.17
CA LEU A 88 -7.11 4.94 5.46
C LEU A 88 -8.07 3.85 4.99
N GLU A 89 -7.54 2.95 4.18
CA GLU A 89 -8.25 1.78 3.66
C GLU A 89 -7.95 0.57 4.55
N LEU A 90 -8.97 -0.08 5.09
CA LEU A 90 -8.84 -1.27 5.93
C LEU A 90 -9.57 -2.44 5.26
N ILE A 91 -8.84 -3.46 4.86
CA ILE A 91 -9.33 -4.60 4.09
C ILE A 91 -9.17 -5.88 4.90
N GLY A 92 -10.21 -6.70 4.99
CA GLY A 92 -10.11 -8.03 5.61
C GLY A 92 -11.46 -8.76 5.72
N PRO A 93 -11.51 -9.92 6.41
CA PRO A 93 -12.73 -10.73 6.46
C PRO A 93 -13.93 -10.06 7.13
N LYS A 94 -15.12 -10.63 6.90
CA LYS A 94 -16.35 -10.25 7.62
C LYS A 94 -16.18 -10.32 9.14
N GLY A 95 -16.55 -9.25 9.83
CA GLY A 95 -16.37 -9.05 11.27
C GLY A 95 -15.34 -7.98 11.62
N LEU A 96 -14.47 -7.62 10.67
CA LEU A 96 -13.47 -6.56 10.84
C LEU A 96 -14.11 -5.21 11.14
N LYS A 97 -15.20 -4.86 10.44
CA LYS A 97 -15.91 -3.61 10.65
C LYS A 97 -16.48 -3.54 12.06
N ALA A 98 -17.17 -4.59 12.48
CA ALA A 98 -17.75 -4.68 13.82
C ALA A 98 -16.69 -4.56 14.93
N PHE A 99 -15.55 -5.24 14.77
CA PHE A 99 -14.43 -5.16 15.71
C PHE A 99 -13.90 -3.72 15.86
N VAL A 100 -13.64 -3.05 14.74
CA VAL A 100 -13.08 -1.69 14.74
C VAL A 100 -14.09 -0.66 15.25
N GLU A 101 -15.31 -0.65 14.71
CA GLU A 101 -16.34 0.32 15.09
C GLU A 101 -16.69 0.20 16.57
N THR A 102 -16.85 -1.02 17.08
CA THR A 102 -17.10 -1.26 18.51
C THR A 102 -15.95 -0.73 19.35
N SER A 103 -14.70 -1.05 19.00
CA SER A 103 -13.52 -0.62 19.75
C SER A 103 -13.36 0.90 19.82
N LEU A 104 -13.66 1.60 18.73
CA LEU A 104 -13.62 3.06 18.69
C LEU A 104 -14.78 3.68 19.46
N GLN A 105 -16.00 3.13 19.31
CA GLN A 105 -17.19 3.60 19.98
C GLN A 105 -17.09 3.48 21.50
N VAL A 106 -16.71 2.31 22.02
CA VAL A 106 -16.65 2.07 23.48
C VAL A 106 -15.52 2.84 24.16
N SER A 107 -14.46 3.17 23.42
CA SER A 107 -13.32 3.96 23.92
C SER A 107 -13.52 5.47 23.78
N GLY A 108 -14.57 5.93 23.10
CA GLY A 108 -14.78 7.34 22.79
C GLY A 108 -13.74 7.92 21.82
N THR A 109 -13.14 7.06 20.98
CA THR A 109 -12.13 7.51 20.01
C THR A 109 -12.79 8.12 18.79
N HIS A 110 -12.41 9.36 18.47
CA HIS A 110 -12.81 10.05 17.24
C HIS A 110 -11.62 10.17 16.30
N LEU A 111 -11.78 9.68 15.07
CA LEU A 111 -10.73 9.76 14.04
C LEU A 111 -10.84 11.11 13.30
N HIS A 112 -9.70 11.78 13.09
CA HIS A 112 -9.60 13.03 12.33
C HIS A 112 -9.32 12.81 10.83
N TYR A 113 -9.48 11.57 10.35
CA TYR A 113 -9.32 11.19 8.95
C TYR A 113 -10.44 10.22 8.54
N PRO A 114 -10.73 10.12 7.22
CA PRO A 114 -11.67 9.13 6.71
C PRO A 114 -11.14 7.70 6.87
N LEU A 115 -11.91 6.82 7.52
CA LEU A 115 -11.64 5.39 7.58
C LEU A 115 -12.64 4.64 6.70
N VAL A 116 -12.14 3.89 5.73
CA VAL A 116 -12.95 3.06 4.83
C VAL A 116 -12.63 1.60 5.11
N ILE A 117 -13.66 0.81 5.44
CA ILE A 117 -13.51 -0.60 5.80
C ILE A 117 -14.16 -1.46 4.72
N HIS A 118 -13.37 -2.34 4.11
CA HIS A 118 -13.78 -3.30 3.08
C HIS A 118 -13.78 -4.71 3.67
N GLU A 119 -14.96 -5.25 3.88
CA GLU A 119 -15.11 -6.66 4.28
C GLU A 119 -15.16 -7.55 3.04
N ILE A 120 -14.23 -8.50 2.94
CA ILE A 120 -14.11 -9.45 1.84
C ILE A 120 -14.58 -10.83 2.27
N ASP A 121 -15.16 -11.59 1.34
CA ASP A 121 -15.69 -12.94 1.61
C ASP A 121 -15.36 -13.96 0.51
N SER A 122 -14.59 -13.56 -0.50
CA SER A 122 -14.31 -14.36 -1.68
C SER A 122 -13.00 -13.96 -2.35
N ASN A 123 -12.49 -14.85 -3.20
CA ASN A 123 -11.28 -14.62 -3.99
C ASN A 123 -11.50 -13.50 -5.00
N GLY A 124 -10.45 -12.71 -5.27
CA GLY A 124 -10.49 -11.72 -6.34
C GLY A 124 -9.70 -10.46 -6.02
N LYS A 125 -9.92 -9.43 -6.84
CA LYS A 125 -9.30 -8.11 -6.63
C LYS A 125 -10.00 -7.41 -5.46
N VAL A 126 -9.22 -7.01 -4.46
CA VAL A 126 -9.74 -6.41 -3.21
C VAL A 126 -9.30 -4.96 -3.04
N TYR A 127 -8.23 -4.55 -3.71
CA TYR A 127 -7.73 -3.20 -3.65
C TYR A 127 -6.98 -2.84 -4.94
N GLU A 128 -7.07 -1.58 -5.35
CA GLU A 128 -6.36 -1.06 -6.51
C GLU A 128 -6.12 0.44 -6.34
N ASN A 129 -4.89 0.88 -6.62
CA ASN A 129 -4.55 2.30 -6.73
C ASN A 129 -3.84 2.57 -8.06
N GLU A 130 -3.24 3.75 -8.22
CA GLU A 130 -2.54 4.13 -9.46
C GLU A 130 -1.39 3.17 -9.82
N HIS A 131 -0.72 2.59 -8.82
CA HIS A 131 0.52 1.84 -9.00
C HIS A 131 0.38 0.33 -8.75
N PHE A 132 -0.63 -0.11 -8.00
CA PHE A 132 -0.73 -1.49 -7.53
C PHE A 132 -2.14 -2.05 -7.64
N ILE A 133 -2.21 -3.37 -7.81
CA ILE A 133 -3.42 -4.19 -7.70
C ILE A 133 -3.16 -5.25 -6.62
N VAL A 134 -4.11 -5.42 -5.70
CA VAL A 134 -4.06 -6.47 -4.68
C VAL A 134 -5.19 -7.46 -4.88
N HIS A 135 -4.84 -8.74 -4.92
CA HIS A 135 -5.79 -9.84 -4.97
C HIS A 135 -5.78 -10.61 -3.66
N ALA A 136 -6.95 -11.02 -3.17
CA ALA A 136 -7.09 -11.97 -2.08
C ALA A 136 -7.37 -13.38 -2.62
N CYS A 137 -6.83 -14.39 -1.92
CA CYS A 137 -7.13 -15.79 -2.12
C CYS A 137 -7.36 -16.46 -0.77
N GLU A 138 -8.46 -17.18 -0.63
CA GLU A 138 -8.83 -17.93 0.56
C GLU A 138 -7.81 -19.03 0.84
N LEU A 139 -7.47 -19.19 2.12
CA LEU A 139 -6.50 -20.16 2.63
C LEU A 139 -7.19 -21.22 3.48
N ASP A 140 -6.57 -22.39 3.57
CA ASP A 140 -6.98 -23.44 4.50
C ASP A 140 -6.54 -23.08 5.93
N HIS A 141 -7.50 -22.60 6.73
CA HIS A 141 -7.30 -22.17 8.11
C HIS A 141 -8.55 -22.41 8.96
N GLY A 142 -8.40 -22.39 10.30
CA GLY A 142 -9.50 -22.68 11.23
C GLY A 142 -10.65 -21.66 11.24
N ILE A 143 -10.41 -20.46 10.70
CA ILE A 143 -11.42 -19.43 10.43
C ILE A 143 -11.18 -18.85 9.03
N GLN A 144 -12.13 -18.07 8.52
CA GLN A 144 -11.97 -17.38 7.23
C GLN A 144 -10.65 -16.59 7.20
N SER A 145 -9.82 -16.90 6.21
CA SER A 145 -8.46 -16.41 6.08
C SER A 145 -8.11 -16.18 4.62
N PHE A 146 -7.36 -15.11 4.36
CA PHE A 146 -6.91 -14.75 3.02
C PHE A 146 -5.40 -14.53 2.98
N GLY A 147 -4.78 -15.00 1.91
CA GLY A 147 -3.48 -14.55 1.45
C GLY A 147 -3.66 -13.42 0.44
N TYR A 148 -2.71 -12.48 0.42
CA TYR A 148 -2.74 -11.31 -0.44
C TYR A 148 -1.60 -11.35 -1.47
N ARG A 149 -1.96 -11.16 -2.74
CA ARG A 149 -1.00 -10.95 -3.82
C ARG A 149 -0.96 -9.49 -4.20
N ILE A 150 0.19 -8.85 -4.08
CA ILE A 150 0.43 -7.51 -4.62
C ILE A 150 1.07 -7.64 -6.00
N THR A 151 0.50 -6.92 -6.96
CA THR A 151 1.04 -6.77 -8.30
C THR A 151 1.28 -5.30 -8.56
N GLU A 152 2.54 -4.93 -8.82
CA GLU A 152 2.88 -3.61 -9.34
C GLU A 152 2.43 -3.51 -10.79
N LYS A 153 1.72 -2.44 -11.15
CA LYS A 153 1.27 -2.19 -12.51
C LYS A 153 2.46 -1.82 -13.40
N ASP A 154 2.38 -2.23 -14.66
CA ASP A 154 3.26 -1.81 -15.75
C ASP A 154 3.53 -0.29 -15.70
N GLN A 155 4.78 0.09 -15.46
CA GLN A 155 5.20 1.49 -15.58
C GLN A 155 5.64 1.78 -17.02
N PRO A 156 5.32 2.97 -17.58
CA PRO A 156 5.89 3.39 -18.84
C PRO A 156 7.42 3.37 -18.72
N GLY A 157 8.09 2.87 -19.76
CA GLY A 157 9.55 2.80 -19.79
C GLY A 157 10.20 4.16 -19.52
N GLU A 158 11.46 4.13 -19.13
CA GLU A 158 12.21 5.36 -18.91
C GLU A 158 12.28 6.18 -20.20
N LEU A 159 12.24 7.50 -20.07
CA LEU A 159 12.40 8.37 -21.21
C LEU A 159 13.86 8.31 -21.67
N LEU A 160 14.10 8.01 -22.93
CA LEU A 160 15.43 7.98 -23.53
C LEU A 160 15.87 9.43 -23.83
N VAL A 161 16.25 10.15 -22.76
CA VAL A 161 16.55 11.59 -22.78
C VAL A 161 17.62 11.93 -23.82
N ASP A 162 18.67 11.12 -23.94
CA ASP A 162 19.76 11.37 -24.88
C ASP A 162 19.26 11.43 -26.33
N ARG A 163 18.32 10.53 -26.70
CA ARG A 163 17.71 10.52 -28.05
C ARG A 163 16.82 11.73 -28.31
N LEU A 164 16.20 12.28 -27.27
CA LEU A 164 15.40 13.51 -27.38
C LEU A 164 16.31 14.73 -27.57
N ILE A 165 17.44 14.76 -26.86
CA ILE A 165 18.46 15.81 -27.00
C ILE A 165 19.06 15.77 -28.41
N ASP A 166 19.35 14.58 -28.97
CA ASP A 166 19.83 14.42 -30.35
C ASP A 166 18.86 14.98 -31.40
N LEU A 167 17.56 15.01 -31.10
CA LEU A 167 16.52 15.62 -31.95
C LEU A 167 16.30 17.13 -31.69
N GLY A 168 17.10 17.73 -30.80
CA GLY A 168 17.00 19.12 -30.40
C GLY A 168 15.89 19.40 -29.39
N ILE A 169 15.28 18.36 -28.81
CA ILE A 169 14.22 18.50 -27.80
C ILE A 169 14.88 18.65 -26.44
N ARG A 170 14.71 19.82 -25.81
CA ARG A 170 15.29 20.11 -24.50
C ARG A 170 14.37 19.62 -23.36
N PRO A 171 14.94 19.33 -22.17
CA PRO A 171 14.16 19.01 -20.99
C PRO A 171 13.10 20.08 -20.67
N GLY A 172 11.89 19.63 -20.34
CA GLY A 172 10.77 20.52 -20.00
C GLY A 172 9.42 19.78 -19.98
N PRO A 173 8.30 20.52 -19.92
CA PRO A 173 6.95 19.93 -19.85
C PRO A 173 6.62 18.97 -21.01
N ILE A 174 7.31 19.10 -22.13
CA ILE A 174 7.16 18.24 -23.30
C ILE A 174 7.57 16.79 -23.03
N TYR A 175 8.48 16.53 -22.09
CA TYR A 175 8.92 15.18 -21.73
C TYR A 175 7.81 14.36 -21.09
N LYS A 176 6.98 15.01 -20.25
CA LYS A 176 5.79 14.37 -19.67
C LYS A 176 4.79 14.00 -20.76
N LYS A 177 4.52 14.92 -21.71
CA LYS A 177 3.66 14.65 -22.86
C LYS A 177 4.19 13.49 -23.71
N ILE A 178 5.50 13.43 -23.96
CA ILE A 178 6.12 12.34 -24.71
C ILE A 178 5.94 11.00 -23.98
N LYS A 179 5.99 10.98 -22.65
CA LYS A 179 5.79 9.74 -21.87
C LYS A 179 4.32 9.28 -21.82
N GLU A 180 3.37 10.20 -21.89
CA GLU A 180 1.93 9.94 -21.68
C GLU A 180 1.13 9.79 -22.97
N GLN A 181 1.55 10.44 -24.05
CA GLN A 181 0.83 10.47 -25.33
C GLN A 181 1.53 9.58 -26.35
N SER A 182 0.78 8.99 -27.28
CA SER A 182 1.34 8.25 -28.41
C SER A 182 2.01 9.16 -29.45
N GLN A 183 1.56 10.41 -29.54
CA GLN A 183 2.09 11.45 -30.42
C GLN A 183 2.06 12.82 -29.74
N VAL A 184 3.07 13.65 -30.01
CA VAL A 184 3.18 15.02 -29.48
C VAL A 184 3.54 15.99 -30.61
N ILE A 185 2.88 17.15 -30.65
CA ILE A 185 3.26 18.24 -31.56
C ILE A 185 4.34 19.09 -30.86
N LEU A 186 5.51 19.19 -31.49
CA LEU A 186 6.66 19.97 -31.04
C LEU A 186 6.42 21.48 -31.28
N PRO A 187 7.12 22.37 -30.56
CA PRO A 187 7.01 23.83 -30.76
C PRO A 187 7.35 24.30 -32.17
N ASP A 188 8.14 23.52 -32.91
CA ASP A 188 8.49 23.78 -34.31
C ASP A 188 7.44 23.24 -35.31
N GLY A 189 6.31 22.72 -34.83
CA GLY A 189 5.20 22.21 -35.63
C GLY A 189 5.34 20.76 -36.09
N ARG A 190 6.47 20.09 -35.82
CA ARG A 190 6.63 18.66 -36.15
C ARG A 190 5.78 17.79 -35.24
N THR A 191 5.24 16.69 -35.77
CA THR A 191 4.60 15.64 -34.96
C THR A 191 5.61 14.55 -34.67
N LEU A 192 5.76 14.20 -33.40
CA LEU A 192 6.70 13.18 -32.91
C LEU A 192 5.92 11.97 -32.41
N GLU A 193 6.20 10.78 -32.96
CA GLU A 193 5.80 9.52 -32.35
C GLU A 193 6.67 9.22 -31.14
N THR A 194 6.06 8.88 -30.01
CA THR A 194 6.76 8.84 -28.73
C THR A 194 7.37 7.49 -28.39
N ALA A 195 6.81 6.40 -28.94
CA ALA A 195 7.24 5.03 -28.67
C ALA A 195 8.76 4.79 -28.86
N PRO A 196 9.45 5.35 -29.87
CA PRO A 196 10.90 5.18 -30.05
C PRO A 196 11.77 5.83 -28.96
N PHE A 197 11.18 6.73 -28.15
CA PHE A 197 11.83 7.49 -27.08
C PHE A 197 11.47 6.98 -25.69
N ILE A 198 10.69 5.91 -25.61
CA ILE A 198 10.34 5.24 -24.35
C ILE A 198 11.12 3.92 -24.31
N GLY A 199 11.87 3.73 -23.23
CA GLY A 199 12.64 2.51 -22.98
C GLY A 199 11.74 1.29 -22.78
N LYS A 200 12.35 0.13 -22.50
CA LYS A 200 11.57 -1.06 -22.17
C LYS A 200 10.71 -0.79 -20.94
N LYS A 201 9.44 -1.23 -20.98
CA LYS A 201 8.59 -1.26 -19.81
C LYS A 201 9.32 -1.99 -18.67
N ARG A 202 9.26 -1.41 -17.47
CA ARG A 202 9.74 -2.09 -16.27
C ARG A 202 8.73 -3.21 -15.98
N ARG A 203 9.19 -4.47 -16.06
CA ARG A 203 8.31 -5.63 -15.87
C ARG A 203 7.89 -5.75 -14.41
N ASP A 204 6.67 -6.22 -14.23
CA ASP A 204 5.99 -6.45 -12.95
C ASP A 204 6.88 -7.13 -11.90
N ALA A 205 6.79 -6.62 -10.67
CA ALA A 205 7.14 -7.38 -9.47
C ALA A 205 5.86 -7.92 -8.84
N MET A 206 5.88 -9.19 -8.44
CA MET A 206 4.77 -9.88 -7.81
C MET A 206 5.20 -10.48 -6.48
N TRP A 207 4.42 -10.23 -5.44
CA TRP A 207 4.68 -10.73 -4.09
C TRP A 207 3.40 -11.32 -3.48
N TRP A 208 3.55 -12.40 -2.72
CA TRP A 208 2.49 -13.06 -1.96
C TRP A 208 2.72 -12.87 -0.46
N PHE A 209 1.65 -12.64 0.27
CA PHE A 209 1.60 -12.32 1.68
C PHE A 209 0.54 -13.15 2.39
#